data_AF-A0A7S4FF05-F1
#
_entry.id   AF-A0A7S4FF05-F1
#
_cell.length_a   1.000
_cell.length_b   1.000
_cell.length_c   1.000
_cell.angle_alpha   90.00
_cell.angle_beta   90.00
_cell.angle_gamma   90.00
#
_symmetry.space_group_name_H-M   'P 1'
#
loop_
_entity.id
_entity.type
_entity.pdbx_description
1 polymer ?
#
loop_
_entity_poly.entity_id
_entity_poly.type
_entity_poly.pdbx_seq_one_letter_code
_entity_poly.pdbx_strand_id
1 'polypeptide(L)'
;GIHPGHCVEMQHTGGPHAGRFQAVVVPIEACVKRSSTARFADIEAEVLQLVARQEPLFVAGQRIAFAGSALLAQCLDSLVVCDLLPHAVQSADALLQAAVYQLSHEEPFLEDTATFEVGDVDGETPACEMTTLPNRMFHELWDSLIFEGTVKCDLLNYVETAMLFSDYGVNTNLITFNRVMLLHGPPGTGKTSICKALAQKMSIRL
;
A
#
# COMPACT_ATOMS: atom_id res chain seq x y z
N GLY A 1 -44.42 37.74 37.54
CA GLY A 1 -44.49 36.93 36.32
C GLY A 1 -43.34 37.35 35.44
N ILE A 2 -42.41 36.44 35.18
CA ILE A 2 -41.22 36.72 34.37
C ILE A 2 -41.46 36.07 33.02
N HIS A 3 -41.62 36.89 31.98
CA HIS A 3 -41.55 36.48 30.57
C HIS A 3 -40.27 37.08 29.94
N PRO A 4 -39.72 36.43 28.89
CA PRO A 4 -38.31 36.46 28.55
C PRO A 4 -37.91 37.62 27.63
N GLY A 5 -36.64 37.98 27.71
CA GLY A 5 -36.00 39.03 26.93
C GLY A 5 -35.88 38.72 25.44
N HIS A 6 -36.04 39.77 24.64
CA HIS A 6 -35.83 39.82 23.20
C HIS A 6 -34.43 39.36 22.79
N CYS A 7 -34.37 38.53 21.75
CA CYS A 7 -33.20 38.31 20.91
C CYS A 7 -32.73 39.64 20.30
N VAL A 8 -31.46 39.98 20.49
CA VAL A 8 -30.75 40.96 19.68
C VAL A 8 -29.88 40.19 18.69
N GLU A 9 -30.17 40.43 17.42
CA GLU A 9 -29.44 39.98 16.25
C GLU A 9 -28.05 40.65 16.23
N MET A 10 -26.97 39.86 16.24
CA MET A 10 -25.64 40.34 15.89
C MET A 10 -25.20 39.66 14.60
N GLN A 11 -25.24 40.44 13.52
CA GLN A 11 -24.67 40.09 12.23
C GLN A 11 -23.15 39.97 12.40
N HIS A 12 -22.62 38.76 12.33
CA HIS A 12 -21.19 38.54 12.15
C HIS A 12 -20.94 38.26 10.67
N THR A 13 -20.41 39.28 9.97
CA THR A 13 -19.80 39.16 8.65
C THR A 13 -18.57 38.26 8.73
N GLY A 14 -18.77 36.95 8.57
CA GLY A 14 -17.70 35.96 8.40
C GLY A 14 -17.34 35.85 6.92
N GLY A 15 -16.14 36.29 6.55
CA GLY A 15 -15.57 36.10 5.22
C GLY A 15 -15.36 34.61 4.89
N PRO A 16 -15.04 34.27 3.63
CA PRO A 16 -14.87 32.88 3.22
C PRO A 16 -13.60 32.33 3.87
N HIS A 17 -13.76 31.55 4.94
CA HIS A 17 -12.74 30.59 5.33
C HIS A 17 -12.68 29.54 4.21
N ALA A 18 -11.79 29.78 3.24
CA ALA A 18 -11.35 28.76 2.31
C ALA A 18 -10.79 27.61 3.15
N GLY A 19 -11.56 26.53 3.26
CA GLY A 19 -11.14 25.30 3.89
C GLY A 19 -9.82 24.87 3.27
N ARG A 20 -8.82 24.67 4.11
CA ARG A 20 -7.53 24.13 3.72
C ARG A 20 -7.79 22.67 3.33
N PHE A 21 -8.11 22.40 2.06
CA PHE A 21 -8.20 21.04 1.54
C PHE A 21 -6.84 20.38 1.82
N GLN A 22 -6.82 19.40 2.71
CA GLN A 22 -5.63 18.55 2.88
C GLN A 22 -5.54 17.71 1.59
N ALA A 23 -4.44 17.87 0.86
CA ALA A 23 -4.19 17.05 -0.31
C ALA A 23 -4.20 15.57 0.10
N VAL A 24 -4.90 14.75 -0.68
CA VAL A 24 -5.00 13.31 -0.44
C VAL A 24 -3.88 12.62 -1.20
N VAL A 25 -3.12 11.77 -0.51
CA VAL A 25 -2.08 10.96 -1.15
C VAL A 25 -2.74 9.97 -2.11
N VAL A 26 -2.26 9.94 -3.36
CA VAL A 26 -2.67 8.97 -4.38
C VAL A 26 -1.51 8.01 -4.62
N PRO A 27 -1.53 6.80 -4.01
CA PRO A 27 -0.49 5.80 -4.21
C PRO A 27 -0.63 5.17 -5.59
N ILE A 28 0.47 5.15 -6.34
CA ILE A 28 0.54 4.61 -7.69
C ILE A 28 1.63 3.54 -7.70
N GLU A 29 1.27 2.33 -8.10
CA GLU A 29 2.19 1.22 -8.23
C GLU A 29 2.55 1.01 -9.71
N ALA A 30 3.84 1.12 -10.03
CA ALA A 30 4.39 0.93 -11.37
C ALA A 30 5.25 -0.34 -11.41
N CYS A 31 4.70 -1.42 -11.98
CA CYS A 31 5.42 -2.68 -12.13
C CYS A 31 6.28 -2.66 -13.39
N VAL A 32 7.58 -2.82 -13.22
CA VAL A 32 8.57 -2.80 -14.28
C VAL A 32 8.79 -4.20 -14.85
N LYS A 33 8.85 -4.28 -16.18
CA LYS A 33 9.24 -5.48 -16.93
C LYS A 33 10.59 -6.00 -16.47
N ARG A 34 10.72 -7.33 -16.36
CA ARG A 34 12.00 -7.99 -16.05
C ARG A 34 13.13 -7.61 -17.02
N SER A 35 12.81 -7.38 -18.29
CA SER A 35 13.77 -7.02 -19.33
C SER A 35 14.20 -5.55 -19.30
N SER A 36 13.51 -4.71 -18.52
CA SER A 36 13.86 -3.30 -18.43
C SER A 36 15.14 -3.11 -17.62
N THR A 37 15.99 -2.22 -18.10
CA THR A 37 17.22 -1.77 -17.43
C THR A 37 17.18 -0.27 -17.11
N ALA A 38 16.04 0.38 -17.34
CA ALA A 38 15.84 1.79 -17.03
C ALA A 38 15.90 2.02 -15.51
N ARG A 39 16.45 3.17 -15.11
CA ARG A 39 16.56 3.52 -13.69
C ARG A 39 15.17 3.82 -13.14
N PHE A 40 14.88 3.33 -11.93
CA PHE A 40 13.58 3.53 -11.29
C PHE A 40 13.23 5.01 -11.14
N ALA A 41 14.21 5.88 -10.83
CA ALA A 41 14.00 7.32 -10.75
C ALA A 41 13.52 7.96 -12.07
N ASP A 42 14.01 7.48 -13.23
CA ASP A 42 13.58 7.99 -14.53
C ASP A 42 12.15 7.54 -14.84
N ILE A 43 11.81 6.30 -14.49
CA ILE A 43 10.46 5.74 -14.63
C ILE A 43 9.48 6.49 -13.71
N GLU A 44 9.86 6.71 -12.46
CA GLU A 44 9.04 7.39 -11.44
C GLU A 44 8.70 8.81 -11.88
N ALA A 45 9.70 9.58 -12.33
CA ALA A 45 9.50 10.93 -12.82
C ALA A 45 8.56 10.96 -14.04
N GLU A 46 8.72 10.03 -14.98
CA GLU A 46 7.87 9.92 -16.16
C GLU A 46 6.44 9.48 -15.81
N VAL A 47 6.27 8.56 -14.86
CA VAL A 47 4.96 8.14 -14.32
C VAL A 47 4.25 9.36 -13.73
N LEU A 48 4.88 10.08 -12.81
CA LEU A 48 4.27 11.24 -12.15
C LEU A 48 3.86 12.31 -13.18
N GLN A 49 4.72 12.58 -14.18
CA GLN A 49 4.40 13.53 -15.24
C GLN A 49 3.24 13.09 -16.13
N LEU A 50 3.20 11.82 -16.53
CA LEU A 50 2.13 11.30 -17.37
C LEU A 50 0.78 11.30 -16.62
N VAL A 51 0.78 10.80 -15.40
CA VAL A 51 -0.43 10.65 -14.59
C VAL A 51 -1.05 12.00 -14.26
N ALA A 52 -0.23 12.99 -13.87
CA ALA A 52 -0.71 14.34 -13.58
C ALA A 52 -1.36 15.05 -14.80
N ARG A 53 -1.00 14.64 -16.03
CA ARG A 53 -1.53 15.25 -17.27
C ARG A 53 -2.82 14.59 -17.76
N GLN A 54 -2.97 13.29 -17.54
CA GLN A 54 -4.02 12.50 -18.19
C GLN A 54 -5.28 12.36 -17.34
N GLU A 55 -5.12 12.23 -16.02
CA GLU A 55 -6.21 11.77 -15.17
C GLU A 55 -6.85 12.93 -14.42
N PRO A 56 -8.13 13.27 -14.70
CA PRO A 56 -8.87 14.29 -13.95
C PRO A 56 -9.40 13.76 -12.61
N LEU A 57 -9.57 12.44 -12.50
CA LEU A 57 -10.13 11.74 -11.34
C LEU A 57 -9.38 10.43 -11.13
N PHE A 58 -8.88 10.21 -9.92
CA PHE A 58 -8.26 8.96 -9.51
C PHE A 58 -9.29 8.08 -8.81
N VAL A 59 -9.30 6.79 -9.12
CA VAL A 59 -10.16 5.78 -8.47
C VAL A 59 -9.31 4.62 -7.97
N ALA A 60 -9.61 4.09 -6.78
CA ALA A 60 -8.94 2.92 -6.24
C ALA A 60 -9.06 1.72 -7.21
N GLY A 61 -7.92 1.09 -7.54
CA GLY A 61 -7.83 -0.02 -8.50
C GLY A 61 -7.81 0.41 -9.97
N GLN A 62 -7.83 1.70 -10.27
CA GLN A 62 -7.75 2.21 -11.64
C GLN A 62 -6.42 1.83 -12.29
N ARG A 63 -6.48 1.14 -13.44
CA ARG A 63 -5.31 0.94 -14.30
C ARG A 63 -5.15 2.17 -15.20
N ILE A 64 -3.96 2.76 -15.18
CA ILE A 64 -3.65 3.96 -15.96
C ILE A 64 -2.97 3.55 -17.26
N ALA A 65 -3.42 4.12 -18.38
CA ALA A 65 -2.84 3.87 -19.68
C ALA A 65 -1.54 4.66 -19.84
N PHE A 66 -0.45 4.01 -20.25
CA PHE A 66 0.87 4.65 -20.41
C PHE A 66 1.41 4.59 -21.85
N ALA A 67 0.56 4.29 -22.83
CA ALA A 67 0.92 4.26 -24.25
C ALA A 67 1.38 5.63 -24.79
N GLY A 68 1.06 6.73 -24.09
CA GLY A 68 1.52 8.08 -24.42
C GLY A 68 3.01 8.33 -24.12
N SER A 69 3.69 7.42 -23.40
CA SER A 69 5.13 7.50 -23.13
C SER A 69 5.85 6.31 -23.74
N ALA A 70 6.80 6.57 -24.64
CA ALA A 70 7.62 5.53 -25.25
C ALA A 70 8.47 4.80 -24.19
N LEU A 71 8.96 5.54 -23.18
CA LEU A 71 9.72 4.97 -22.07
C LEU A 71 8.86 3.99 -21.27
N LEU A 72 7.70 4.43 -20.79
CA LEU A 72 6.83 3.60 -19.96
C LEU A 72 6.28 2.40 -20.75
N ALA A 73 5.92 2.57 -22.03
CA ALA A 73 5.47 1.47 -22.88
C ALA A 73 6.53 0.37 -23.03
N GLN A 74 7.80 0.75 -23.10
CA GLN A 74 8.92 -0.19 -23.18
C GLN A 74 9.24 -0.83 -21.82
N CYS A 75 9.07 -0.09 -20.72
CA CYS A 75 9.57 -0.48 -19.40
C CYS A 75 8.53 -1.11 -18.47
N LEU A 76 7.24 -0.76 -18.56
CA LEU A 76 6.22 -1.18 -17.59
C LEU A 76 5.40 -2.37 -18.08
N ASP A 77 5.05 -3.24 -17.13
CA ASP A 77 4.00 -4.25 -17.26
C ASP A 77 2.65 -3.71 -16.78
N SER A 78 2.63 -2.91 -15.71
CA SER A 78 1.41 -2.33 -15.16
C SER A 78 1.64 -0.97 -14.49
N LEU A 79 0.57 -0.18 -14.44
CA LEU A 79 0.49 1.09 -13.72
C LEU A 79 -0.90 1.23 -13.11
N VAL A 80 -0.99 1.26 -11.78
CA VAL A 80 -2.27 1.12 -11.06
C VAL A 80 -2.33 2.09 -9.87
N VAL A 81 -3.49 2.71 -9.66
CA VAL A 81 -3.81 3.45 -8.43
C VAL A 81 -4.20 2.45 -7.35
N CYS A 82 -3.43 2.37 -6.27
CA CYS A 82 -3.58 1.33 -5.25
C CYS A 82 -4.00 1.92 -3.90
N ASP A 83 -4.90 1.22 -3.20
CA ASP A 83 -5.32 1.50 -1.81
C ASP A 83 -5.69 2.97 -1.54
N LEU A 84 -6.33 3.63 -2.51
CA LEU A 84 -6.73 5.03 -2.42
C LEU A 84 -7.90 5.21 -1.43
N LEU A 85 -7.74 6.12 -0.48
CA LEU A 85 -8.76 6.49 0.50
C LEU A 85 -8.91 8.02 0.57
N PRO A 86 -10.10 8.59 0.32
CA PRO A 86 -11.34 7.94 -0.13
C PRO A 86 -11.18 7.31 -1.52
N HIS A 87 -12.02 6.32 -1.87
CA HIS A 87 -11.92 5.51 -3.10
C HIS A 87 -11.90 6.29 -4.43
N ALA A 88 -12.19 7.59 -4.40
CA ALA A 88 -11.97 8.47 -5.54
C ALA A 88 -11.51 9.87 -5.08
N VAL A 89 -10.58 10.47 -5.83
CA VAL A 89 -9.97 11.79 -5.55
C VAL A 89 -9.82 12.60 -6.83
N GLN A 90 -10.23 13.86 -6.82
CA GLN A 90 -10.02 14.77 -7.94
C GLN A 90 -8.54 15.12 -8.08
N SER A 91 -8.07 15.27 -9.32
CA SER A 91 -6.65 15.56 -9.60
C SER A 91 -6.14 16.83 -8.92
N ALA A 92 -7.00 17.84 -8.74
CA ALA A 92 -6.66 19.09 -8.05
C ALA A 92 -6.34 18.91 -6.56
N ASP A 93 -6.88 17.86 -5.93
CA ASP A 93 -6.72 17.56 -4.51
C ASP A 93 -5.71 16.41 -4.28
N ALA A 94 -5.07 15.91 -5.34
CA ALA A 94 -4.21 14.74 -5.31
C ALA A 94 -2.75 15.09 -5.05
N LEU A 95 -2.11 14.37 -4.12
CA LEU A 95 -0.67 14.31 -3.96
C LEU A 95 -0.18 12.96 -4.49
N LEU A 96 0.33 12.94 -5.71
CA LEU A 96 0.78 11.70 -6.36
C LEU A 96 2.04 11.14 -5.66
N GLN A 97 2.01 9.86 -5.35
CA GLN A 97 3.16 9.11 -4.83
C GLN A 97 3.33 7.84 -5.63
N ALA A 98 4.43 7.71 -6.36
CA ALA A 98 4.69 6.56 -7.21
C ALA A 98 5.69 5.61 -6.56
N ALA A 99 5.36 4.32 -6.55
CA ALA A 99 6.22 3.23 -6.14
C ALA A 99 6.60 2.43 -7.39
N VAL A 100 7.86 2.50 -7.79
CA VAL A 100 8.41 1.77 -8.93
C VAL A 100 9.10 0.51 -8.43
N TYR A 101 8.68 -0.66 -8.92
CA TYR A 101 9.21 -1.93 -8.47
C TYR A 101 9.35 -2.94 -9.62
N GLN A 102 10.20 -3.95 -9.43
CA GLN A 102 10.36 -5.08 -10.35
C GLN A 102 10.22 -6.38 -9.55
N LEU A 103 9.41 -7.32 -10.05
CA LEU A 103 9.16 -8.58 -9.35
C LEU A 103 10.37 -9.51 -9.45
N SER A 104 10.80 -10.07 -8.32
CA SER A 104 11.70 -11.22 -8.30
C SER A 104 10.99 -12.47 -8.83
N HIS A 105 11.73 -13.23 -9.64
CA HIS A 105 11.31 -14.55 -10.14
C HIS A 105 12.05 -15.69 -9.45
N GLU A 106 12.85 -15.38 -8.44
CA GLU A 106 13.54 -16.36 -7.61
C GLU A 106 12.51 -17.23 -6.90
N GLU A 107 12.81 -18.54 -6.86
CA GLU A 107 12.03 -19.48 -6.09
C GLU A 107 12.37 -19.35 -4.60
N PRO A 108 11.45 -19.69 -3.69
CA PRO A 108 11.72 -19.68 -2.27
C PRO A 108 12.90 -20.57 -1.91
N PHE A 109 13.74 -20.06 -1.03
CA PHE A 109 14.73 -20.89 -0.36
C PHE A 109 14.02 -21.71 0.73
N LEU A 110 14.19 -23.03 0.68
CA LEU A 110 13.68 -23.96 1.67
C LEU A 110 14.82 -24.36 2.60
N GLU A 111 14.66 -24.06 3.89
CA GLU A 111 15.60 -24.52 4.91
C GLU A 111 15.09 -25.86 5.47
N ASP A 112 15.80 -26.93 5.12
CA ASP A 112 15.53 -28.27 5.64
C ASP A 112 16.02 -28.38 7.09
N THR A 113 15.27 -29.09 7.92
CA THR A 113 15.73 -29.48 9.26
C THR A 113 16.81 -30.55 9.14
N ALA A 114 18.02 -30.17 8.76
CA ALA A 114 19.16 -31.06 8.83
C ALA A 114 19.53 -31.28 10.32
N THR A 115 19.02 -32.38 10.89
CA THR A 115 19.66 -33.35 11.80
C THR A 115 18.62 -33.91 12.77
N PHE A 116 17.95 -35.00 12.42
CA PHE A 116 17.69 -36.17 13.27
C PHE A 116 17.08 -37.25 12.36
N GLU A 117 17.93 -37.95 11.60
CA GLU A 117 17.52 -39.21 10.98
C GLU A 117 17.23 -40.24 12.09
N VAL A 118 15.96 -40.39 12.44
CA VAL A 118 15.44 -41.65 12.98
C VAL A 118 14.00 -41.84 12.47
N GLY A 119 13.84 -42.71 11.47
CA GLY A 119 12.55 -43.33 11.16
C GLY A 119 11.76 -42.69 10.04
N ASP A 120 11.96 -43.26 8.85
CA ASP A 120 11.17 -43.19 7.63
C ASP A 120 9.64 -43.13 7.86
N VAL A 121 8.97 -41.99 7.57
CA VAL A 121 7.60 -41.88 6.98
C VAL A 121 7.41 -40.48 6.33
N ASP A 122 7.43 -40.46 5.00
CA ASP A 122 6.67 -39.58 4.07
C ASP A 122 6.83 -38.04 4.16
N GLY A 123 7.74 -37.50 3.33
CA GLY A 123 7.75 -36.09 2.92
C GLY A 123 8.55 -35.15 3.82
N GLU A 124 9.75 -34.77 3.38
CA GLU A 124 10.52 -33.67 3.98
C GLU A 124 9.72 -32.37 3.85
N THR A 125 9.10 -31.93 4.95
CA THR A 125 8.46 -30.61 5.02
C THR A 125 9.50 -29.62 5.49
N PRO A 126 9.81 -28.56 4.73
CA PRO A 126 10.82 -27.58 5.11
C PRO A 126 10.41 -26.87 6.41
N ALA A 127 11.38 -26.59 7.29
CA ALA A 127 11.10 -25.86 8.53
C ALA A 127 10.83 -24.38 8.29
N CYS A 128 11.49 -23.81 7.27
CA CYS A 128 11.38 -22.40 6.93
C CYS A 128 11.35 -22.22 5.41
N GLU A 129 10.50 -21.30 4.97
CA GLU A 129 10.41 -20.81 3.59
C GLU A 129 10.85 -19.35 3.58
N MET A 130 11.91 -19.01 2.85
CA MET A 130 12.41 -17.64 2.71
C MET A 130 12.25 -17.15 1.28
N THR A 131 11.67 -15.96 1.11
CA THR A 131 11.36 -15.38 -0.21
C THR A 131 11.85 -13.93 -0.31
N THR A 132 12.56 -13.60 -1.39
CA THR A 132 12.94 -12.22 -1.74
C THR A 132 11.72 -11.45 -2.20
N LEU A 133 11.48 -10.28 -1.61
CA LEU A 133 10.37 -9.37 -1.98
C LEU A 133 10.88 -8.16 -2.79
N PRO A 134 10.04 -7.57 -3.67
CA PRO A 134 8.72 -8.05 -4.08
C PRO A 134 8.82 -9.26 -5.00
N ASN A 135 7.99 -10.29 -4.82
CA ASN A 135 8.05 -11.55 -5.56
C ASN A 135 6.85 -11.77 -6.48
N ARG A 136 7.06 -12.41 -7.64
CA ARG A 136 5.98 -12.79 -8.56
C ARG A 136 4.92 -13.68 -7.92
N MET A 137 5.29 -14.52 -6.95
CA MET A 137 4.37 -15.46 -6.30
C MET A 137 3.26 -14.76 -5.52
N PHE A 138 3.50 -13.52 -5.08
CA PHE A 138 2.55 -12.74 -4.30
C PHE A 138 1.96 -11.57 -5.11
N HIS A 139 2.25 -11.51 -6.42
CA HIS A 139 1.68 -10.51 -7.31
C HIS A 139 0.15 -10.66 -7.35
N GLU A 140 -0.57 -9.55 -7.26
CA GLU A 140 -2.05 -9.47 -7.20
C GLU A 140 -2.72 -10.22 -6.02
N LEU A 141 -1.94 -10.85 -5.13
CA LEU A 141 -2.48 -11.57 -3.97
C LEU A 141 -3.28 -10.62 -3.05
N TRP A 142 -2.81 -9.39 -2.86
CA TRP A 142 -3.49 -8.38 -2.05
C TRP A 142 -4.90 -8.04 -2.57
N ASP A 143 -5.04 -7.93 -3.88
CA ASP A 143 -6.29 -7.57 -4.54
C ASP A 143 -7.26 -8.75 -4.62
N SER A 144 -6.74 -9.97 -4.75
CA SER A 144 -7.54 -11.21 -4.73
C SER A 144 -8.21 -11.48 -3.37
N LEU A 145 -7.65 -10.93 -2.29
CA LEU A 145 -8.17 -11.13 -0.94
C LEU A 145 -9.29 -10.14 -0.65
N ILE A 146 -10.51 -10.67 -0.53
CA ILE A 146 -11.71 -9.91 -0.22
C ILE A 146 -12.04 -10.09 1.26
N PHE A 147 -11.98 -9.00 2.01
CA PHE A 147 -12.38 -8.93 3.41
C PHE A 147 -13.49 -7.90 3.55
N GLU A 148 -14.40 -8.13 4.50
CA GLU A 148 -15.40 -7.14 4.86
C GLU A 148 -14.77 -6.00 5.66
N GLY A 149 -15.33 -4.79 5.50
CA GLY A 149 -14.88 -3.61 6.24
C GLY A 149 -13.51 -3.10 5.81
N THR A 150 -12.75 -2.57 6.78
CA THR A 150 -11.51 -1.82 6.57
C THR A 150 -10.25 -2.62 6.87
N VAL A 151 -10.34 -3.93 7.11
CA VAL A 151 -9.22 -4.78 7.60
C VAL A 151 -7.93 -4.58 6.83
N LYS A 152 -7.98 -4.58 5.49
CA LYS A 152 -6.79 -4.36 4.64
C LYS A 152 -6.18 -2.98 4.87
N CYS A 153 -7.01 -1.94 4.92
CA CYS A 153 -6.58 -0.56 5.13
C CYS A 153 -6.01 -0.38 6.54
N ASP A 154 -6.66 -0.93 7.56
CA ASP A 154 -6.23 -0.82 8.95
C ASP A 154 -4.87 -1.49 9.17
N LEU A 155 -4.66 -2.67 8.57
CA LEU A 155 -3.37 -3.36 8.61
C LEU A 155 -2.27 -2.57 7.90
N LEU A 156 -2.57 -2.02 6.72
CA LEU A 156 -1.62 -1.23 5.95
C LEU A 156 -1.21 0.04 6.74
N ASN A 157 -2.20 0.79 7.22
CA ASN A 157 -1.98 2.00 8.03
C ASN A 157 -1.21 1.71 9.32
N TYR A 158 -1.52 0.59 9.98
CA TYR A 158 -0.82 0.18 11.19
C TYR A 158 0.66 -0.06 10.93
N VAL A 159 1.00 -0.82 9.88
CA VAL A 159 2.41 -1.14 9.56
C VAL A 159 3.16 0.08 9.02
N GLU A 160 2.54 0.93 8.21
CA GLU A 160 3.16 2.18 7.77
C GLU A 160 3.47 3.09 8.96
N THR A 161 2.51 3.26 9.89
CA THR A 161 2.71 4.03 11.12
C THR A 161 3.79 3.41 12.01
N ALA A 162 3.81 2.08 12.09
CA ALA A 162 4.81 1.31 12.84
C ALA A 162 6.24 1.60 12.39
N MET A 163 6.44 1.57 11.07
CA MET A 163 7.72 1.82 10.43
C MET A 163 8.11 3.28 10.55
N LEU A 164 7.17 4.21 10.35
CA LEU A 164 7.39 5.63 10.58
C LEU A 164 7.88 5.91 12.00
N PHE A 165 7.23 5.35 13.03
CA PHE A 165 7.66 5.50 14.42
C PHE A 165 9.03 4.87 14.69
N SER A 166 9.35 3.77 14.02
CA SER A 166 10.68 3.16 14.08
C SER A 166 11.75 4.10 13.52
N ASP A 167 11.50 4.69 12.36
CA ASP A 167 12.46 5.56 11.66
C ASP A 167 12.74 6.86 12.44
N TYR A 168 11.72 7.38 13.12
CA TYR A 168 11.87 8.54 14.03
C TYR A 168 12.42 8.17 15.43
N GLY A 169 12.73 6.89 15.69
CA GLY A 169 13.29 6.46 16.97
C GLY A 169 12.38 6.71 18.17
N VAL A 170 11.06 6.62 17.98
CA VAL A 170 10.07 6.89 19.03
C VAL A 170 10.31 5.96 20.22
N ASN A 171 10.37 6.54 21.42
CA ASN A 171 10.56 5.78 22.66
C ASN A 171 9.31 4.96 22.99
N THR A 172 9.42 3.64 22.86
CA THR A 172 8.33 2.68 23.08
C THR A 172 7.83 2.63 24.52
N ASN A 173 8.58 3.17 25.48
CA ASN A 173 8.14 3.30 26.87
C ASN A 173 7.23 4.53 27.10
N LEU A 174 7.27 5.52 26.20
CA LEU A 174 6.43 6.72 26.27
C LEU A 174 5.19 6.59 25.37
N ILE A 175 5.37 6.00 24.20
CA ILE A 175 4.31 5.69 23.25
C ILE A 175 4.32 4.19 23.05
N THR A 176 3.33 3.49 23.62
CA THR A 176 3.22 2.04 23.50
C THR A 176 2.98 1.66 22.05
N PHE A 177 4.03 1.18 21.39
CA PHE A 177 3.98 0.68 20.03
C PHE A 177 4.81 -0.60 19.93
N ASN A 178 4.14 -1.73 19.73
CA ASN A 178 4.77 -3.06 19.60
C ASN A 178 4.69 -3.49 18.13
N ARG A 179 5.79 -3.93 17.54
CA ARG A 179 5.89 -4.32 16.11
C ARG A 179 5.26 -5.70 15.81
N VAL A 180 4.17 -6.04 16.48
CA VAL A 180 3.53 -7.36 16.44
C VAL A 180 2.07 -7.20 16.05
N MET A 181 1.66 -7.92 15.00
CA MET A 181 0.26 -8.09 14.61
C MET A 181 -0.16 -9.53 14.82
N LEU A 182 -1.35 -9.74 15.37
CA LEU A 182 -1.96 -11.05 15.56
C LEU A 182 -3.24 -11.14 14.74
N LEU A 183 -3.25 -12.01 13.74
CA LEU A 183 -4.46 -12.33 12.97
C LEU A 183 -5.07 -13.62 13.51
N HIS A 184 -6.35 -13.57 13.91
CA HIS A 184 -7.09 -14.73 14.41
C HIS A 184 -8.38 -14.95 13.60
N GLY A 185 -8.83 -16.20 13.53
CA GLY A 185 -10.04 -16.58 12.80
C GLY A 185 -10.02 -18.05 12.37
N PRO A 186 -11.16 -18.60 11.89
CA PRO A 186 -11.27 -19.98 11.43
C PRO A 186 -10.19 -20.40 10.42
N PRO A 187 -9.80 -21.68 10.35
CA PRO A 187 -8.86 -22.15 9.32
C PRO A 187 -9.39 -21.82 7.91
N GLY A 188 -8.50 -21.51 6.98
CA GLY A 188 -8.88 -21.18 5.59
C GLY A 188 -9.31 -19.74 5.32
N THR A 189 -9.38 -18.84 6.33
CA THR A 189 -9.79 -17.43 6.14
C THR A 189 -8.71 -16.50 5.56
N GLY A 190 -7.71 -17.04 4.86
CA GLY A 190 -6.68 -16.23 4.20
C GLY A 190 -5.68 -15.50 5.13
N LYS A 191 -5.60 -15.81 6.43
CA LYS A 191 -4.68 -15.16 7.40
C LYS A 191 -3.22 -15.18 6.96
N THR A 192 -2.72 -16.35 6.54
CA THR A 192 -1.35 -16.47 6.02
C THR A 192 -1.18 -15.72 4.71
N SER A 193 -2.18 -15.76 3.84
CA SER A 193 -2.17 -15.07 2.54
C SER A 193 -2.14 -13.56 2.70
N ILE A 194 -2.93 -12.98 3.62
CA ILE A 194 -2.89 -11.53 3.88
C ILE A 194 -1.55 -11.11 4.51
N CYS A 195 -0.92 -11.95 5.34
CA CYS A 195 0.45 -11.66 5.81
C CYS A 195 1.45 -11.59 4.65
N LYS A 196 1.43 -12.57 3.73
CA LYS A 196 2.29 -12.59 2.54
C LYS A 196 2.01 -11.39 1.62
N ALA A 197 0.74 -11.06 1.40
CA ALA A 197 0.33 -9.91 0.60
C ALA A 197 0.68 -8.55 1.23
N LEU A 198 0.57 -8.43 2.55
CA LEU A 198 0.94 -7.23 3.30
C LEU A 198 2.45 -7.00 3.23
N ALA A 199 3.26 -8.05 3.41
CA ALA A 199 4.70 -7.98 3.24
C ALA A 199 5.09 -7.52 1.83
N GLN A 200 4.43 -8.07 0.80
CA GLN A 200 4.59 -7.63 -0.60
C GLN A 200 4.27 -6.14 -0.75
N LYS A 201 3.11 -5.66 -0.27
CA LYS A 201 2.74 -4.24 -0.34
C LYS A 201 3.76 -3.33 0.35
N MET A 202 4.23 -3.71 1.54
CA MET A 202 5.24 -2.94 2.27
C MET A 202 6.57 -2.88 1.52
N SER A 203 7.02 -3.98 0.92
CA SER A 203 8.26 -4.00 0.13
C SER A 203 8.21 -3.17 -1.15
N ILE A 204 7.00 -2.83 -1.64
CA ILE A 204 6.80 -1.98 -2.81
C ILE A 204 6.77 -0.50 -2.39
N ARG A 205 6.21 -0.20 -1.22
CA ARG A 205 5.95 1.18 -0.77
C ARG A 205 7.11 1.84 -0.02
N LEU A 206 8.09 1.07 0.43
CA LEU A 206 9.23 1.49 1.26
C LEU A 206 10.54 1.28 0.51
#